data_AF-A0A7S0BRY5-F1
#
_entry.id   AF-A0A7S0BRY5-F1
#
_cell.length_a   1.000
_cell.length_b   1.000
_cell.length_c   1.000
_cell.angle_alpha   90.00
_cell.angle_beta   90.00
_cell.angle_gamma   90.00
#
_symmetry.space_group_name_H-M   'P 1'
#
loop_
_entity.id
_entity.type
_entity.pdbx_description
1 polymer ?
#
loop_
_entity_poly.entity_id
_entity_poly.type
_entity_poly.pdbx_seq_one_letter_code
_entity_poly.pdbx_strand_id
1 'polypeptide(L)'
;MAFVGSFGLGGARAEQGRRFVSMKVQTLPPTAVRLQSLRSSVNSPVGKVRSRAPFNVNDALEYLLSRGVRVDAVEVGRSVMEVLREMHVEESTVLAGLLRGMPLTEVEISNMFGEETLEVWRRDREFCGMMLANPLDTPKLSLVSMIGDFQCLVIELAHAVASLRHLPMSSLSKKTKEHLQQILKIHVPLADTLGMNAVHAELEELAFMHLYPEEYDEMCVLVGERLEKYGSLLRDTI
;
A
#
# COMPACT_ATOMS: atom_id res chain seq x y z
N MET A 1 -48.54 -12.81 33.75
CA MET A 1 -48.73 -13.87 34.73
C MET A 1 -48.75 -15.21 34.00
N ALA A 2 -47.83 -16.09 34.41
CA ALA A 2 -47.62 -17.52 34.11
C ALA A 2 -48.39 -18.18 32.95
N PHE A 3 -47.64 -18.83 32.05
CA PHE A 3 -47.75 -20.28 31.90
C PHE A 3 -46.43 -20.89 31.42
N VAL A 4 -46.05 -21.98 32.08
CA VAL A 4 -44.78 -22.70 32.02
C VAL A 4 -44.89 -23.81 30.98
N GLY A 5 -43.90 -23.90 30.08
CA GLY A 5 -43.71 -25.04 29.18
C GLY A 5 -42.48 -25.82 29.59
N SER A 6 -42.69 -27.00 30.20
CA SER A 6 -41.67 -28.02 30.43
C SER A 6 -41.41 -28.79 29.14
N PHE A 7 -40.15 -29.07 28.80
CA PHE A 7 -39.76 -30.31 28.11
C PHE A 7 -38.24 -30.47 28.24
N GLY A 8 -37.84 -31.41 29.09
CA GLY A 8 -36.52 -32.03 29.05
C GLY A 8 -36.73 -33.54 28.92
N LEU A 9 -35.96 -34.18 28.03
CA LEU A 9 -35.58 -35.61 28.06
C LEU A 9 -34.75 -35.97 26.80
N GLY A 10 -33.71 -36.79 27.01
CA GLY A 10 -32.97 -37.55 25.98
C GLY A 10 -31.59 -36.96 25.63
N GLY A 11 -30.43 -37.58 25.86
CA GLY A 11 -30.08 -38.98 26.11
C GLY A 11 -29.47 -39.64 24.87
N ALA A 12 -28.15 -39.91 24.89
CA ALA A 12 -27.31 -40.84 24.05
C ALA A 12 -25.97 -40.15 23.71
N ARG A 13 -24.75 -40.57 24.13
CA ARG A 13 -24.01 -41.85 24.13
C ARG A 13 -23.53 -42.30 22.74
N ALA A 14 -22.19 -42.27 22.54
CA ALA A 14 -21.32 -43.10 21.67
C ALA A 14 -20.09 -42.25 21.25
N GLU A 15 -18.88 -42.45 21.80
CA GLU A 15 -17.87 -43.43 21.37
C GLU A 15 -17.72 -43.59 19.85
N GLN A 16 -16.57 -43.16 19.30
CA GLN A 16 -15.58 -44.05 18.67
C GLN A 16 -14.49 -43.25 17.96
N GLY A 17 -13.24 -43.60 18.25
CA GLY A 17 -12.08 -43.15 17.49
C GLY A 17 -12.00 -43.80 16.10
N ARG A 18 -11.38 -43.08 15.17
CA ARG A 18 -10.73 -43.66 14.00
C ARG A 18 -9.32 -43.10 13.87
N ARG A 19 -8.35 -44.00 13.98
CA ARG A 19 -6.99 -43.83 13.45
C ARG A 19 -7.06 -43.91 11.92
N PHE A 20 -6.45 -42.95 11.22
CA PHE A 20 -5.83 -43.13 9.90
C PHE A 20 -4.67 -42.13 9.82
N VAL A 21 -3.44 -42.61 10.05
CA VAL A 21 -2.40 -42.95 9.06
C VAL A 21 -1.69 -41.70 8.48
N SER A 22 -0.40 -41.67 8.82
CA SER A 22 0.72 -40.89 8.31
C SER A 22 0.70 -40.61 6.80
N MET A 23 1.10 -39.38 6.39
CA MET A 23 2.25 -39.13 5.49
C MET A 23 2.19 -37.74 4.84
N LYS A 24 3.08 -36.85 5.29
CA LYS A 24 4.10 -36.12 4.50
C LYS A 24 4.39 -34.77 5.16
N VAL A 25 5.57 -34.71 5.78
CA VAL A 25 6.26 -33.50 6.18
C VAL A 25 6.52 -32.68 4.91
N GLN A 26 5.76 -31.60 4.70
CA GLN A 26 6.18 -30.54 3.81
C GLN A 26 7.01 -29.55 4.63
N THR A 27 8.26 -29.44 4.24
CA THR A 27 9.29 -28.54 4.74
C THR A 27 8.87 -27.09 4.56
N LEU A 28 8.69 -26.36 5.67
CA LEU A 28 8.58 -24.90 5.69
C LEU A 28 9.93 -24.26 5.31
N PRO A 29 9.94 -23.13 4.58
CA PRO A 29 11.18 -22.47 4.17
C PRO A 29 11.99 -21.95 5.36
N PRO A 30 13.34 -21.85 5.24
CA PRO A 30 14.22 -21.55 6.35
C PRO A 30 14.29 -20.03 6.61
N THR A 31 13.21 -19.44 7.12
CA THR A 31 13.22 -18.07 7.65
C THR A 31 12.85 -18.00 9.14
N ALA A 32 12.40 -19.11 9.72
CA ALA A 32 11.88 -19.14 11.09
C ALA A 32 12.93 -19.31 12.22
N VAL A 33 14.23 -19.43 11.91
CA VAL A 33 15.25 -19.74 12.94
C VAL A 33 15.79 -18.49 13.67
N ARG A 34 15.49 -17.27 13.22
CA ARG A 34 16.11 -16.06 13.79
C ARG A 34 15.36 -15.42 14.97
N LEU A 35 14.15 -15.90 15.30
CA LEU A 35 13.30 -15.27 16.34
C LEU A 35 13.55 -15.78 17.77
N GLN A 36 14.35 -16.82 17.96
CA GLN A 36 14.67 -17.32 19.32
C GLN A 36 15.86 -16.61 19.96
N SER A 37 16.79 -16.04 19.18
CA SER A 37 17.96 -15.30 19.71
C SER A 37 17.67 -13.85 20.12
N LEU A 38 16.49 -13.32 19.80
CA LEU A 38 16.12 -11.92 20.12
C LEU A 38 15.27 -11.78 21.39
N ARG A 39 14.71 -12.87 21.95
CA ARG A 39 13.91 -12.80 23.19
C ARG A 39 14.72 -12.45 24.43
N SER A 40 16.04 -12.65 24.43
CA SER A 40 16.90 -12.31 25.57
C SER A 40 17.29 -10.82 25.62
N SER A 41 16.96 -10.02 24.60
CA SER A 41 17.34 -8.60 24.52
C SER A 41 16.19 -7.62 24.82
N VAL A 42 15.04 -8.11 25.31
CA VAL A 42 13.81 -7.30 25.48
C VAL A 42 13.73 -6.60 26.85
N ASN A 43 14.69 -6.79 27.76
CA ASN A 43 14.74 -6.03 29.01
C ASN A 43 15.96 -5.11 29.05
N SER A 44 15.80 -3.90 28.55
CA SER A 44 16.60 -2.76 29.01
C SER A 44 15.72 -1.50 29.07
N PRO A 45 15.67 -0.80 30.21
CA PRO A 45 14.81 0.36 30.37
C PRO A 45 15.33 1.53 29.54
N VAL A 46 14.37 2.27 28.96
CA VAL A 46 14.48 3.56 28.25
C VAL A 46 15.75 4.33 28.66
N GLY A 47 16.81 4.15 27.86
CA GLY A 47 18.13 4.71 28.11
C GLY A 47 18.49 5.72 27.01
N LYS A 48 18.53 7.00 27.41
CA LYS A 48 19.17 8.16 26.74
C LYS A 48 19.32 8.03 25.22
N VAL A 49 18.45 8.74 24.49
CA VAL A 49 18.55 9.00 23.05
C VAL A 49 19.88 9.73 22.79
N ARG A 50 20.93 8.94 22.55
CA ARG A 50 22.18 9.42 21.96
C ARG A 50 21.84 9.84 20.54
N SER A 51 22.32 11.00 20.11
CA SER A 51 22.29 11.47 18.73
C SER A 51 22.81 10.37 17.81
N ARG A 52 21.92 9.56 17.28
CA ARG A 52 22.22 8.53 16.31
C ARG A 52 22.09 9.19 14.94
N ALA A 53 23.02 8.83 14.05
CA ALA A 53 22.92 9.08 12.61
C ALA A 53 21.48 8.86 12.11
N PRO A 54 21.07 9.51 11.00
CA PRO A 54 19.71 9.38 10.47
C PRO A 54 19.30 7.90 10.45
N PHE A 55 18.17 7.61 11.10
CA PHE A 55 17.68 6.25 11.32
C PHE A 55 17.63 5.47 10.00
N ASN A 56 17.99 4.19 10.05
CA ASN A 56 17.86 3.29 8.90
C ASN A 56 16.36 3.04 8.63
N VAL A 57 15.93 3.11 7.37
CA VAL A 57 14.56 2.78 6.92
C VAL A 57 14.08 1.44 7.49
N ASN A 58 14.96 0.45 7.57
CA ASN A 58 14.60 -0.86 8.11
C ASN A 58 14.27 -0.80 9.61
N ASP A 59 14.99 0.01 10.39
CA ASP A 59 14.74 0.19 11.82
C ASP A 59 13.40 0.90 12.06
N ALA A 60 13.04 1.84 11.18
CA ALA A 60 11.73 2.48 11.19
C ALA A 60 10.61 1.48 10.92
N LEU A 61 10.78 0.61 9.93
CA LEU A 61 9.80 -0.43 9.61
C LEU A 61 9.64 -1.44 10.75
N GLU A 62 10.74 -1.87 11.37
CA GLU A 62 10.70 -2.73 12.56
C GLU A 62 9.98 -2.03 13.73
N TYR A 63 10.24 -0.75 13.94
CA TYR A 63 9.56 0.05 14.95
C TYR A 63 8.04 0.11 14.71
N LEU A 64 7.62 0.33 13.48
CA LEU A 64 6.20 0.39 13.10
C LEU A 64 5.49 -0.95 13.29
N LEU A 65 6.14 -2.04 12.90
CA LEU A 65 5.64 -3.39 13.14
C LEU A 65 5.52 -3.68 14.65
N SER A 66 6.47 -3.22 15.46
CA SER A 66 6.41 -3.37 16.92
C SER A 66 5.24 -2.62 17.57
N ARG A 67 4.76 -1.53 16.95
CA ARG A 67 3.57 -0.78 17.38
C ARG A 67 2.24 -1.43 16.96
N GLY A 68 2.27 -2.53 16.22
CA GLY A 68 1.06 -3.19 15.73
C GLY A 68 0.44 -2.47 14.53
N VAL A 69 1.21 -1.70 13.77
CA VAL A 69 0.78 -1.22 12.45
C VAL A 69 0.51 -2.43 11.55
N ARG A 70 -0.59 -2.41 10.80
CA ARG A 70 -0.96 -3.51 9.88
C ARG A 70 0.16 -3.75 8.87
N VAL A 71 0.44 -5.02 8.59
CA VAL A 71 1.48 -5.42 7.62
C VAL A 71 1.20 -4.81 6.25
N ASP A 72 -0.06 -4.82 5.83
CA ASP A 72 -0.55 -4.23 4.58
C ASP A 72 -0.22 -2.74 4.46
N ALA A 73 -0.27 -1.98 5.56
CA ALA A 73 0.10 -0.55 5.53
C ALA A 73 1.61 -0.35 5.38
N VAL A 74 2.42 -1.25 5.94
CA VAL A 74 3.88 -1.23 5.80
C VAL A 74 4.30 -1.62 4.38
N GLU A 75 3.61 -2.57 3.76
CA GLU A 75 3.84 -2.98 2.37
C GLU A 75 3.53 -1.84 1.39
N VAL A 76 2.41 -1.15 1.57
CA VAL A 76 2.10 0.08 0.80
C VAL A 76 3.23 1.10 0.97
N GLY A 77 3.65 1.39 2.21
CA GLY A 77 4.74 2.32 2.47
C GLY A 77 6.05 1.94 1.77
N ARG A 78 6.42 0.65 1.74
CA ARG A 78 7.58 0.17 0.97
C ARG A 78 7.42 0.41 -0.51
N SER A 79 6.27 0.09 -1.08
CA SER A 79 6.04 0.31 -2.51
C SER A 79 6.06 1.80 -2.87
N VAL A 80 5.60 2.69 -1.98
CA VAL A 80 5.75 4.15 -2.18
C VAL A 80 7.22 4.52 -2.29
N MET A 81 8.08 3.99 -1.41
CA MET A 81 9.51 4.28 -1.47
C MET A 81 10.15 3.83 -2.78
N GLU A 82 9.78 2.65 -3.28
CA GLU A 82 10.30 2.12 -4.54
C GLU A 82 9.98 3.07 -5.70
N VAL A 83 8.71 3.48 -5.80
CA VAL A 83 8.24 4.40 -6.84
C VAL A 83 8.95 5.77 -6.72
N LEU A 84 9.07 6.32 -5.51
CA LEU A 84 9.76 7.59 -5.27
C LEU A 84 11.26 7.52 -5.62
N ARG A 85 11.92 6.40 -5.34
CA ARG A 85 13.32 6.19 -5.72
C ARG A 85 13.51 6.08 -7.23
N GLU A 86 12.58 5.46 -7.94
CA GLU A 86 12.57 5.45 -9.41
C GLU A 86 12.41 6.86 -10.00
N MET A 87 11.65 7.72 -9.32
CA MET A 87 11.50 9.14 -9.68
C MET A 87 12.71 10.02 -9.27
N HIS A 88 13.71 9.43 -8.60
CA HIS A 88 14.96 10.09 -8.17
C HIS A 88 14.75 11.33 -7.29
N VAL A 89 13.73 11.32 -6.42
CA VAL A 89 13.53 12.38 -5.42
C VAL A 89 14.48 12.26 -4.23
N GLU A 90 14.60 13.35 -3.48
CA GLU A 90 15.45 13.43 -2.28
C GLU A 90 14.99 12.45 -1.18
N GLU A 91 15.93 11.94 -0.38
CA GLU A 91 15.65 10.95 0.67
C GLU A 91 14.64 11.46 1.71
N SER A 92 14.64 12.75 2.04
CA SER A 92 13.64 13.37 2.93
C SER A 92 12.21 13.21 2.40
N THR A 93 12.03 13.28 1.08
CA THR A 93 10.76 13.08 0.38
C THR A 93 10.38 11.60 0.33
N VAL A 94 11.35 10.71 0.07
CA VAL A 94 11.15 9.25 0.13
C VAL A 94 10.68 8.82 1.53
N LEU A 95 11.34 9.34 2.57
CA LEU A 95 10.98 9.06 3.96
C LEU A 95 9.60 9.63 4.31
N ALA A 96 9.28 10.87 3.91
CA ALA A 96 7.96 11.43 4.13
C ALA A 96 6.85 10.58 3.49
N GLY A 97 7.08 10.10 2.26
CA GLY A 97 6.16 9.19 1.56
C GLY A 97 6.00 7.83 2.25
N LEU A 98 7.09 7.25 2.79
CA LEU A 98 7.02 6.04 3.60
C LEU A 98 6.12 6.23 4.83
N LEU A 99 6.29 7.35 5.53
CA LEU A 99 5.61 7.64 6.80
C LEU A 99 4.13 8.03 6.62
N ARG A 100 3.69 8.18 5.37
CA ARG A 100 2.32 8.56 5.03
C ARG A 100 1.34 7.47 5.47
N GLY A 101 0.30 7.87 6.19
CA GLY A 101 -0.74 6.95 6.71
C GLY A 101 -0.33 6.16 7.96
N MET A 102 0.86 6.40 8.51
CA MET A 102 1.31 5.76 9.74
C MET A 102 0.88 6.54 10.98
N PRO A 103 0.57 5.87 12.12
CA PRO A 103 0.14 6.52 13.36
C PRO A 103 1.34 7.07 14.14
N LEU A 104 2.07 8.01 13.54
CA LEU A 104 3.22 8.68 14.14
C LEU A 104 2.90 10.14 14.51
N THR A 105 3.56 10.64 15.55
CA THR A 105 3.48 12.04 15.98
C THR A 105 4.60 12.87 15.38
N GLU A 106 4.40 14.18 15.24
CA GLU A 106 5.44 15.09 14.72
C GLU A 106 6.73 15.04 15.54
N VAL A 107 6.60 14.90 16.86
CA VAL A 107 7.74 14.76 17.78
C VAL A 107 8.53 13.49 17.51
N GLU A 108 7.86 12.38 17.20
CA GLU A 108 8.54 11.13 16.83
C GLU A 108 9.25 11.27 15.50
N ILE A 109 8.60 11.90 14.51
CA ILE A 109 9.19 12.08 13.18
C ILE A 109 10.43 12.97 13.26
N SER A 110 10.38 14.12 13.94
CA SER A 110 11.54 15.00 14.13
C SER A 110 12.71 14.28 14.81
N ASN A 111 12.44 13.55 15.89
CA ASN A 111 13.47 12.85 16.65
C ASN A 111 14.08 11.65 15.91
N MET A 112 13.31 10.98 15.05
CA MET A 112 13.74 9.77 14.35
C MET A 112 14.33 10.07 12.97
N PHE A 113 13.66 10.89 12.16
CA PHE A 113 13.97 11.11 10.74
C PHE A 113 14.49 12.52 10.44
N GLY A 114 14.56 13.40 11.44
CA GLY A 114 15.03 14.77 11.30
C GLY A 114 13.94 15.76 10.91
N GLU A 115 14.30 17.04 10.99
CA GLU A 115 13.37 18.16 10.76
C GLU A 115 12.99 18.31 9.28
N GLU A 116 13.92 18.05 8.36
CA GLU A 116 13.67 18.12 6.91
C GLU A 116 12.53 17.17 6.48
N THR A 117 12.56 15.93 6.96
CA THR A 117 11.49 14.94 6.71
C THR A 117 10.16 15.40 7.31
N LEU A 118 10.19 15.99 8.51
CA LEU A 118 8.98 16.48 9.18
C LEU A 118 8.32 17.60 8.37
N GLU A 119 9.11 18.53 7.83
CA GLU A 119 8.60 19.64 7.01
C GLU A 119 7.90 19.14 5.75
N VAL A 120 8.49 18.17 5.04
CA VAL A 120 7.87 17.54 3.86
C VAL A 120 6.59 16.80 4.25
N TRP A 121 6.63 16.00 5.32
CA TRP A 121 5.48 15.22 5.79
C TRP A 121 4.31 16.12 6.24
N ARG A 122 4.60 17.25 6.89
CA ARG A 122 3.58 18.23 7.30
C ARG A 122 2.88 18.85 6.08
N ARG A 123 3.68 19.28 5.09
CA ARG A 123 3.16 19.83 3.83
C ARG A 123 2.31 18.81 3.08
N ASP A 124 2.75 17.55 3.01
CA ASP A 124 1.99 16.46 2.39
C ASP A 124 0.63 16.25 3.06
N ARG A 125 0.56 16.28 4.39
CA ARG A 125 -0.70 16.15 5.13
C ARG A 125 -1.67 17.29 4.82
N GLU A 126 -1.18 18.53 4.75
CA GLU A 126 -2.00 19.70 4.39
C GLU A 126 -2.47 19.62 2.93
N PHE A 127 -1.59 19.22 2.03
CA PHE A 127 -1.87 18.99 0.61
C PHE A 127 -3.00 17.97 0.40
N CYS A 128 -2.93 16.83 1.09
CA CYS A 128 -3.99 15.81 1.06
C CYS A 128 -5.34 16.36 1.52
N GLY A 129 -5.34 17.16 2.59
CA GLY A 129 -6.56 17.78 3.11
C GLY A 129 -7.23 18.71 2.08
N MET A 130 -6.44 19.50 1.37
CA MET A 130 -6.93 20.39 0.32
C MET A 130 -7.54 19.61 -0.85
N MET A 131 -6.88 18.53 -1.28
CA MET A 131 -7.33 17.64 -2.36
C MET A 131 -8.67 16.97 -2.08
N LEU A 132 -8.88 16.55 -0.83
CA LEU A 132 -10.14 15.93 -0.40
C LEU A 132 -11.27 16.95 -0.26
N ALA A 133 -10.97 18.18 0.16
CA ALA A 133 -11.96 19.23 0.39
C ALA A 133 -12.49 19.85 -0.91
N ASN A 134 -11.62 20.02 -1.91
CA ASN A 134 -11.99 20.57 -3.21
C ASN A 134 -11.60 19.58 -4.30
N PRO A 135 -12.45 18.58 -4.61
CA PRO A 135 -12.23 17.74 -5.77
C PRO A 135 -12.18 18.66 -6.99
N LEU A 136 -11.04 18.69 -7.64
CA LEU A 136 -10.72 19.72 -8.61
C LEU A 136 -11.63 19.56 -9.83
N ASP A 137 -12.54 20.51 -10.02
CA ASP A 137 -13.52 20.47 -11.11
C ASP A 137 -12.87 20.68 -12.49
N THR A 138 -11.63 21.18 -12.53
CA THR A 138 -10.82 21.20 -13.75
C THR A 138 -9.36 20.82 -13.45
N PRO A 139 -8.75 19.90 -14.24
CA PRO A 139 -7.36 19.48 -14.00
C PRO A 139 -6.38 20.66 -14.13
N LYS A 140 -6.65 21.60 -15.03
CA LYS A 140 -5.76 22.74 -15.33
C LYS A 140 -5.72 23.81 -14.25
N LEU A 141 -6.83 24.12 -13.57
CA LEU A 141 -6.79 25.09 -12.46
C LEU A 141 -6.15 24.51 -11.20
N SER A 142 -6.22 23.18 -11.02
CA SER A 142 -5.57 22.50 -9.90
C SER A 142 -4.06 22.46 -9.99
N LEU A 143 -3.53 22.22 -11.18
CA LEU A 143 -2.10 22.15 -11.44
C LEU A 143 -1.40 23.47 -11.05
N VAL A 144 -2.02 24.61 -11.40
CA VAL A 144 -1.46 25.94 -11.13
C VAL A 144 -1.35 26.24 -9.63
N SER A 145 -2.23 25.69 -8.78
CA SER A 145 -2.14 25.84 -7.32
C SER A 145 -1.21 24.82 -6.64
N MET A 146 -0.91 23.68 -7.28
CA MET A 146 -0.07 22.60 -6.75
C MET A 146 1.42 22.72 -7.08
N ILE A 147 1.79 23.50 -8.09
CA ILE A 147 3.20 23.67 -8.52
C ILE A 147 4.09 24.22 -7.39
N GLY A 148 3.53 24.81 -6.35
CA GLY A 148 4.27 25.28 -5.18
C GLY A 148 4.99 24.18 -4.39
N ASP A 149 4.51 22.93 -4.44
CA ASP A 149 5.03 21.82 -3.65
C ASP A 149 5.15 20.52 -4.48
N PHE A 150 6.08 20.51 -5.43
CA PHE A 150 6.37 19.34 -6.28
C PHE A 150 6.61 18.05 -5.46
N GLN A 151 7.30 18.15 -4.32
CA GLN A 151 7.55 17.00 -3.42
C GLN A 151 6.24 16.34 -2.95
N CYS A 152 5.25 17.13 -2.53
CA CYS A 152 3.95 16.62 -2.09
C CYS A 152 3.18 15.97 -3.24
N LEU A 153 3.26 16.55 -4.45
CA LEU A 153 2.60 16.01 -5.64
C LEU A 153 3.18 14.64 -6.04
N VAL A 154 4.49 14.49 -5.99
CA VAL A 154 5.16 13.22 -6.32
C VAL A 154 4.86 12.16 -5.26
N ILE A 155 4.83 12.53 -3.97
CA ILE A 155 4.38 11.64 -2.88
C ILE A 155 2.94 11.19 -3.11
N GLU A 156 2.03 12.09 -3.49
CA GLU A 156 0.64 11.78 -3.79
C GLU A 156 0.49 10.76 -4.93
N LEU A 157 1.20 10.96 -6.04
CA LEU A 157 1.16 10.05 -7.18
C LEU A 157 1.75 8.68 -6.82
N ALA A 158 2.88 8.64 -6.12
CA ALA A 158 3.49 7.40 -5.66
C ALA A 158 2.58 6.64 -4.68
N HIS A 159 1.91 7.37 -3.79
CA HIS A 159 0.93 6.79 -2.87
C HIS A 159 -0.28 6.22 -3.60
N ALA A 160 -0.80 6.90 -4.63
CA ALA A 160 -1.90 6.40 -5.45
C ALA A 160 -1.51 5.08 -6.15
N VAL A 161 -0.35 5.02 -6.81
CA VAL A 161 0.16 3.80 -7.45
C VAL A 161 0.29 2.66 -6.44
N ALA A 162 1.01 2.90 -5.34
CA ALA A 162 1.24 1.88 -4.31
C ALA A 162 -0.07 1.39 -3.69
N SER A 163 -1.03 2.29 -3.46
CA SER A 163 -2.35 1.94 -2.92
C SER A 163 -3.12 1.02 -3.87
N LEU A 164 -3.08 1.30 -5.17
CA LEU A 164 -3.74 0.46 -6.18
C LEU A 164 -3.07 -0.91 -6.36
N ARG A 165 -1.73 -0.97 -6.32
CA ARG A 165 -0.97 -2.23 -6.36
C ARG A 165 -1.37 -3.20 -5.23
N HIS A 166 -1.69 -2.67 -4.05
CA HIS A 166 -2.04 -3.45 -2.87
C HIS A 166 -3.56 -3.53 -2.62
N LEU A 167 -4.38 -2.96 -3.52
CA LEU A 167 -5.82 -2.97 -3.37
C LEU A 167 -6.37 -4.36 -3.73
N PRO A 168 -7.00 -5.10 -2.79
CA PRO A 168 -7.52 -6.43 -3.08
C PRO A 168 -8.69 -6.38 -4.07
N MET A 169 -8.74 -7.34 -4.98
CA MET A 169 -9.79 -7.49 -6.00
C MET A 169 -11.16 -7.90 -5.43
N SER A 170 -11.27 -8.13 -4.11
CA SER A 170 -12.53 -8.48 -3.45
C SER A 170 -13.53 -7.32 -3.50
N SER A 171 -14.81 -7.63 -3.73
CA SER A 171 -15.98 -6.71 -3.75
C SER A 171 -15.68 -5.27 -3.34
N LEU A 172 -15.45 -4.41 -4.34
CA LEU A 172 -15.14 -3.00 -4.12
C LEU A 172 -16.26 -2.30 -3.36
N SER A 173 -15.91 -1.75 -2.21
CA SER A 173 -16.84 -0.87 -1.48
C SER A 173 -17.18 0.35 -2.34
N LYS A 174 -18.35 0.97 -2.09
CA LYS A 174 -18.73 2.23 -2.77
C LYS A 174 -17.63 3.30 -2.66
N LYS A 175 -17.02 3.44 -1.48
CA LYS A 175 -15.92 4.37 -1.23
C LYS A 175 -14.68 4.05 -2.08
N THR A 176 -14.37 2.76 -2.25
CA THR A 176 -13.25 2.32 -3.08
C THR A 176 -13.49 2.67 -4.55
N LYS A 177 -14.71 2.47 -5.06
CA LYS A 177 -15.07 2.85 -6.44
C LYS A 177 -14.97 4.37 -6.66
N GLU A 178 -15.47 5.16 -5.72
CA GLU A 178 -15.36 6.63 -5.76
C GLU A 178 -13.90 7.07 -5.78
N HIS A 179 -13.04 6.44 -4.97
CA HIS A 179 -11.61 6.70 -4.95
C HIS A 179 -10.93 6.36 -6.29
N LEU A 180 -11.23 5.20 -6.89
CA LEU A 180 -10.71 4.80 -8.20
C LEU A 180 -11.13 5.78 -9.31
N GLN A 181 -12.39 6.23 -9.29
CA GLN A 181 -12.89 7.24 -10.22
C GLN A 181 -12.20 8.60 -10.02
N GLN A 182 -11.88 8.98 -8.78
CA GLN A 182 -11.08 10.17 -8.50
C GLN A 182 -9.66 10.05 -9.06
N ILE A 183 -9.01 8.90 -8.91
CA ILE A 183 -7.67 8.65 -9.48
C ILE A 183 -7.68 8.85 -10.99
N LEU A 184 -8.64 8.26 -11.70
CA LEU A 184 -8.76 8.44 -13.15
C LEU A 184 -9.04 9.90 -13.55
N LYS A 185 -9.88 10.60 -12.78
CA LYS A 185 -10.26 11.98 -13.10
C LYS A 185 -9.14 12.99 -12.77
N ILE A 186 -8.33 12.72 -11.76
CA ILE A 186 -7.38 13.68 -11.18
C ILE A 186 -5.94 13.18 -11.36
N HIS A 187 -5.54 12.08 -10.72
CA HIS A 187 -4.14 11.63 -10.69
C HIS A 187 -3.59 11.22 -12.06
N VAL A 188 -4.39 10.57 -12.90
CA VAL A 188 -3.98 10.18 -14.27
C VAL A 188 -3.61 11.41 -15.13
N PRO A 189 -4.49 12.40 -15.35
CA PRO A 189 -4.12 13.58 -16.14
C PRO A 189 -3.04 14.45 -15.48
N LEU A 190 -2.88 14.39 -14.14
CA LEU A 190 -1.75 15.01 -13.46
C LEU A 190 -0.42 14.37 -13.87
N ALA A 191 -0.34 13.04 -13.89
CA ALA A 191 0.85 12.31 -14.31
C ALA A 191 1.20 12.59 -15.80
N ASP A 192 0.19 12.65 -16.68
CA ASP A 192 0.38 13.03 -18.10
C ASP A 192 0.98 14.43 -18.23
N THR A 193 0.44 15.40 -17.47
CA THR A 193 0.91 16.79 -17.54
C THR A 193 2.36 16.95 -17.05
N LEU A 194 2.81 16.11 -16.12
CA LEU A 194 4.19 16.08 -15.63
C LEU A 194 5.13 15.28 -16.55
N GLY A 195 4.62 14.68 -17.62
CA GLY A 195 5.39 13.80 -18.51
C GLY A 195 5.76 12.46 -17.87
N MET A 196 5.07 12.05 -16.81
CA MET A 196 5.33 10.82 -16.06
C MET A 196 4.58 9.65 -16.70
N ASN A 197 4.93 9.31 -17.94
CA ASN A 197 4.19 8.34 -18.77
C ASN A 197 4.06 6.95 -18.11
N ALA A 198 5.09 6.48 -17.40
CA ALA A 198 5.05 5.19 -16.72
C ALA A 198 4.00 5.16 -15.60
N VAL A 199 3.98 6.22 -14.78
CA VAL A 199 3.02 6.38 -13.67
C VAL A 199 1.61 6.59 -14.20
N HIS A 200 1.47 7.39 -15.26
CA HIS A 200 0.20 7.58 -15.96
C HIS A 200 -0.38 6.22 -16.41
N ALA A 201 0.39 5.46 -17.19
CA ALA A 201 -0.06 4.18 -17.73
C ALA A 201 -0.42 3.19 -16.63
N GLU A 202 0.40 3.11 -15.57
CA GLU A 202 0.16 2.22 -14.45
C GLU A 202 -1.08 2.60 -13.63
N LEU A 203 -1.29 3.90 -13.34
CA LEU A 203 -2.49 4.35 -12.64
C LEU A 203 -3.76 4.06 -13.44
N GLU A 204 -3.72 4.30 -14.75
CA GLU A 204 -4.85 4.05 -15.64
C GLU A 204 -5.16 2.55 -15.70
N GLU A 205 -4.15 1.70 -15.92
CA GLU A 205 -4.31 0.25 -16.00
C GLU A 205 -4.85 -0.33 -14.68
N LEU A 206 -4.24 0.01 -13.54
CA LEU A 206 -4.68 -0.48 -12.24
C LEU A 206 -6.09 0.00 -11.90
N ALA A 207 -6.40 1.28 -12.13
CA ALA A 207 -7.73 1.79 -11.82
C ALA A 207 -8.81 1.19 -12.73
N PHE A 208 -8.50 0.97 -14.00
CA PHE A 208 -9.40 0.35 -14.98
C PHE A 208 -9.66 -1.12 -14.65
N MET A 209 -8.62 -1.90 -14.36
CA MET A 209 -8.72 -3.31 -13.94
C MET A 209 -9.67 -3.49 -12.75
N HIS A 210 -9.61 -2.59 -11.76
CA HIS A 210 -10.49 -2.68 -10.59
C HIS A 210 -11.93 -2.23 -10.88
N LEU A 211 -12.12 -1.19 -11.71
CA LEU A 211 -13.46 -0.66 -12.01
C LEU A 211 -14.24 -1.52 -13.00
N TYR A 212 -13.56 -2.10 -14.00
CA TYR A 212 -14.13 -2.79 -15.16
C TYR A 212 -13.39 -4.12 -15.41
N PRO A 213 -13.51 -5.12 -14.51
CA PRO A 213 -12.72 -6.34 -14.59
C PRO A 213 -13.07 -7.20 -15.81
N GLU A 214 -14.36 -7.24 -16.21
CA GLU A 214 -14.80 -8.02 -17.38
C GLU A 214 -14.25 -7.42 -18.67
N GLU A 215 -14.31 -6.10 -18.82
CA GLU A 215 -13.78 -5.38 -19.97
C GLU A 215 -12.25 -5.44 -20.02
N TYR A 216 -11.57 -5.42 -18.87
CA TYR A 216 -10.12 -5.60 -18.80
C TYR A 216 -9.69 -6.99 -19.32
N ASP A 217 -10.39 -8.06 -18.91
CA ASP A 217 -10.11 -9.42 -19.38
C ASP A 217 -10.29 -9.53 -20.91
N GLU A 218 -11.35 -8.94 -21.47
CA GLU A 218 -11.56 -8.88 -22.92
C GLU A 218 -10.43 -8.13 -23.64
N MET A 219 -9.99 -6.99 -23.09
CA MET A 219 -8.89 -6.21 -23.65
C MET A 219 -7.57 -7.01 -23.63
N CYS A 220 -7.27 -7.74 -22.55
CA CYS A 220 -6.07 -8.57 -22.45
C CYS A 220 -6.04 -9.67 -23.53
N VAL A 221 -7.18 -10.30 -23.81
CA VAL A 221 -7.30 -11.31 -24.88
C VAL A 221 -7.01 -10.67 -26.24
N LEU A 222 -7.65 -9.55 -26.56
CA LEU A 222 -7.49 -8.86 -27.84
C LEU A 222 -6.05 -8.34 -28.06
N VAL A 223 -5.42 -7.84 -27.00
CA VAL A 223 -4.02 -7.40 -27.05
C VAL A 223 -3.09 -8.60 -27.24
N GLY A 224 -3.34 -9.72 -26.56
CA GLY A 224 -2.57 -10.95 -26.71
C GLY A 224 -2.58 -11.50 -28.15
N GLU A 225 -3.76 -11.63 -28.74
CA GLU A 225 -3.92 -12.08 -30.15
C GLU A 225 -3.17 -11.18 -31.13
N ARG A 226 -3.22 -9.86 -30.88
CA ARG A 226 -2.56 -8.86 -31.71
C ARG A 226 -1.03 -8.94 -31.59
N LEU A 227 -0.51 -9.10 -30.37
CA LEU A 227 0.94 -9.25 -30.13
C LEU A 227 1.49 -10.53 -30.75
N GLU A 228 0.75 -11.65 -30.69
CA GLU A 228 1.16 -12.90 -31.34
C GLU A 228 1.30 -12.72 -32.86
N LYS A 229 0.32 -12.06 -33.48
CA LYS A 229 0.32 -11.75 -34.92
C LYS A 229 1.47 -10.84 -35.33
N TYR A 230 1.80 -9.82 -34.55
CA TYR A 230 2.96 -8.98 -34.85
C TYR A 230 4.29 -9.69 -34.57
N GLY A 231 4.35 -10.52 -33.54
CA GLY A 231 5.53 -11.33 -33.21
C GLY A 231 5.88 -12.35 -34.29
N SER A 232 4.88 -12.94 -34.97
CA SER A 232 5.14 -13.80 -36.14
C SER A 232 5.68 -12.98 -37.31
N LEU A 233 5.08 -11.83 -37.61
CA LEU A 233 5.53 -10.94 -38.71
C LEU A 233 6.96 -10.45 -38.51
N LEU A 234 7.33 -10.03 -37.30
CA LEU A 234 8.69 -9.57 -37.00
C LEU A 234 9.73 -10.69 -37.08
N ARG A 235 9.37 -11.94 -36.73
CA ARG A 235 10.24 -13.11 -36.91
C ARG A 235 10.47 -13.47 -38.37
N ASP A 236 9.49 -13.21 -39.23
CA ASP A 236 9.61 -13.49 -40.67
C ASP A 236 10.46 -12.44 -41.42
N THR A 237 10.77 -11.31 -40.78
CA THR A 237 11.47 -10.17 -41.41
C THR A 237 12.96 -10.04 -41.02
N ILE A 238 13.46 -10.86 -40.08
CA ILE A 238 14.87 -10.88 -39.62
C ILE A 238 15.52 -12.19 -40.06
#